data_AF-A0A8T5PN65-F1
#
_entry.id   AF-A0A8T5PN65-F1
#
_cell.length_a   1.000
_cell.length_b   1.000
_cell.length_c   1.000
_cell.angle_alpha   90.00
_cell.angle_beta   90.00
_cell.angle_gamma   90.00
#
_symmetry.space_group_name_H-M   'P 1'
#
loop_
_entity.id
_entity.type
_entity.pdbx_description
1 polymer ?
#
loop_
_entity_poly.entity_id
_entity_poly.type
_entity_poly.pdbx_seq_one_letter_code
_entity_poly.pdbx_strand_id
1 'polypeptide(L)'
;MGIKGQVFLISTIIIIVILTIIELNFFNFYILNQKSSEIYSYEKDYIYNIEKEIFLSCSISNENSLENFIDFLNIEKNFLYSKNYDFNSFFTFVSYKSNNYNKINVTLINYMNKDFNVEIYINSTPEQSDSISLQKNNIYSKLFDIDPEKDYILTIKYLEEFNMSISFKENDAIFVFGDINISSENINYIDKLQKTYYFT
;
A
#
# COMPACT_ATOMS: atom_id res chain seq x y z
N MET A 1 76.17 5.04 4.44
CA MET A 1 74.99 5.45 5.25
C MET A 1 73.69 5.60 4.41
N GLY A 2 73.58 5.04 3.20
CA GLY A 2 72.49 5.40 2.26
C GLY A 2 71.30 4.44 2.15
N ILE A 3 71.48 3.13 2.35
CA ILE A 3 70.45 2.12 1.98
C ILE A 3 69.29 2.09 2.97
N LYS A 4 69.55 2.16 4.29
CA LYS A 4 68.50 2.11 5.33
C LYS A 4 67.58 3.33 5.30
N GLY A 5 68.12 4.51 4.98
CA GLY A 5 67.35 5.74 4.85
C GLY A 5 66.42 5.72 3.63
N GLN A 6 66.88 5.18 2.50
CA GLN A 6 66.04 5.01 1.30
C GLN A 6 64.92 3.99 1.52
N VAL A 7 65.21 2.87 2.19
CA VAL A 7 64.19 1.86 2.53
C VAL A 7 63.13 2.46 3.46
N PHE A 8 63.51 3.23 4.48
CA PHE A 8 62.56 3.91 5.35
C PHE A 8 61.67 4.90 4.57
N LEU A 9 62.25 5.66 3.64
CA LEU A 9 61.54 6.65 2.84
C LEU A 9 60.55 6.00 1.88
N ILE A 10 60.94 4.90 1.22
CA ILE A 10 60.05 4.09 0.37
C ILE A 10 58.91 3.49 1.20
N SER A 11 59.20 2.89 2.36
CA SER A 11 58.16 2.34 3.24
C SER A 11 57.19 3.42 3.72
N THR A 12 57.69 4.62 4.04
CA THR A 12 56.83 5.74 4.45
C THR A 12 55.92 6.19 3.30
N ILE A 13 56.43 6.26 2.07
CA ILE A 13 55.62 6.57 0.88
C ILE A 13 54.55 5.50 0.68
N ILE A 14 54.89 4.21 0.78
CA ILE A 14 53.93 3.11 0.66
C ILE A 14 52.84 3.21 1.72
N ILE A 15 53.19 3.48 2.98
CA ILE A 15 52.24 3.66 4.07
C ILE A 15 51.31 4.86 3.79
N ILE A 16 51.86 6.00 3.36
CA ILE A 16 51.06 7.19 3.02
C ILE A 16 50.09 6.86 1.89
N VAL A 17 50.54 6.21 0.81
CA VAL A 17 49.69 5.83 -0.32
C VAL A 17 48.56 4.88 0.12
N ILE A 18 48.87 3.89 0.96
CA ILE A 18 47.86 2.97 1.50
C ILE A 18 46.83 3.73 2.35
N LEU A 19 47.28 4.63 3.24
CA LEU A 19 46.39 5.43 4.08
C LEU A 19 45.50 6.34 3.24
N THR A 20 46.03 6.99 2.20
CA THR A 20 45.23 7.82 1.28
C THR A 20 44.18 7.00 0.54
N ILE A 21 44.52 5.78 0.09
CA ILE A 21 43.56 4.88 -0.56
C ILE A 21 42.46 4.45 0.42
N ILE A 22 42.82 4.11 1.66
CA ILE A 22 41.84 3.74 2.69
C ILE A 22 40.91 4.91 3.00
N GLU A 23 41.46 6.12 3.17
CA GLU A 23 40.68 7.33 3.46
C GLU A 23 39.71 7.67 2.33
N LEU A 24 40.15 7.61 1.07
CA LEU A 24 39.29 7.82 -0.10
C LEU A 24 38.16 6.78 -0.18
N ASN A 25 38.46 5.51 0.08
CA ASN A 25 37.46 4.45 0.08
C ASN A 25 36.45 4.62 1.22
N PHE A 26 36.91 5.00 2.42
CA PHE A 26 36.03 5.26 3.56
C PHE A 26 35.12 6.45 3.30
N PHE A 27 35.65 7.53 2.72
CA PHE A 27 34.88 8.72 2.37
C PHE A 27 33.82 8.41 1.30
N ASN A 28 34.19 7.66 0.26
CA ASN A 28 33.23 7.20 -0.77
C ASN A 28 32.14 6.31 -0.16
N PHE A 29 32.51 5.36 0.71
CA PHE A 29 31.54 4.51 1.41
C PHE A 29 30.58 5.32 2.28
N TYR A 30 31.10 6.32 3.02
CA TYR A 30 30.30 7.21 3.83
C TYR A 30 29.30 8.02 3.00
N ILE A 31 29.74 8.62 1.89
CA ILE A 31 28.86 9.36 0.96
C ILE A 31 27.79 8.46 0.37
N LEU A 32 28.15 7.25 -0.07
CA LEU A 32 27.18 6.30 -0.63
C LEU A 32 26.12 5.90 0.40
N ASN A 33 26.53 5.65 1.65
CA ASN A 33 25.59 5.33 2.73
C ASN A 33 24.69 6.51 3.09
N GLN A 34 25.23 7.74 3.14
CA GLN A 34 24.41 8.93 3.38
C GLN A 34 23.36 9.09 2.28
N LYS A 35 23.76 9.01 1.00
CA LYS A 35 22.83 9.08 -0.13
C LYS A 35 21.76 7.99 -0.07
N SER A 36 22.17 6.75 0.24
CA SER A 36 21.22 5.64 0.41
C SER A 36 20.21 5.91 1.54
N SER A 37 20.66 6.47 2.67
CA SER A 37 19.77 6.83 3.77
C SER A 37 18.80 7.96 3.44
N GLU A 38 19.25 8.97 2.68
CA GLU A 38 18.41 10.08 2.21
C GLU A 38 17.36 9.59 1.21
N ILE A 39 17.76 8.75 0.25
CA ILE A 39 16.85 8.11 -0.71
C ILE A 39 15.80 7.31 0.05
N TYR A 40 16.20 6.44 0.97
CA TYR A 40 15.27 5.65 1.78
C TYR A 40 14.26 6.52 2.53
N SER A 41 14.71 7.62 3.16
CA SER A 41 13.81 8.54 3.87
C SER A 41 12.80 9.18 2.91
N TYR A 42 13.26 9.63 1.74
CA TYR A 42 12.39 10.23 0.73
C TYR A 42 11.36 9.23 0.20
N GLU A 43 11.77 8.01 -0.15
CA GLU A 43 10.85 6.97 -0.63
C GLU A 43 9.81 6.61 0.43
N LYS A 44 10.22 6.53 1.70
CA LYS A 44 9.31 6.27 2.82
C LYS A 44 8.27 7.38 2.98
N ASP A 45 8.69 8.64 2.96
CA ASP A 45 7.78 9.78 3.08
C ASP A 45 6.82 9.84 1.89
N TYR A 46 7.31 9.54 0.69
CA TYR A 46 6.51 9.47 -0.52
C TYR A 46 5.41 8.39 -0.44
N ILE A 47 5.78 7.16 -0.05
CA ILE A 47 4.82 6.05 0.14
C ILE A 47 3.76 6.41 1.21
N TYR A 48 4.20 7.02 2.31
CA TYR A 48 3.27 7.45 3.37
C TYR A 48 2.28 8.52 2.90
N ASN A 49 2.67 9.39 1.96
CA ASN A 49 1.76 10.35 1.36
C ASN A 49 0.77 9.67 0.40
N ILE A 50 1.21 8.70 -0.42
CA ILE A 50 0.31 7.92 -1.28
C ILE A 50 -0.76 7.23 -0.42
N GLU A 51 -0.34 6.56 0.66
CA GLU A 51 -1.24 5.91 1.60
C GLU A 51 -2.34 6.87 2.10
N LYS A 52 -1.96 8.09 2.50
CA LYS A 52 -2.93 9.11 2.94
C LYS A 52 -3.90 9.50 1.83
N GLU A 53 -3.38 9.76 0.63
CA GLU A 53 -4.17 10.21 -0.52
C GLU A 53 -5.15 9.14 -1.02
N ILE A 54 -4.76 7.86 -0.98
CA ILE A 54 -5.65 6.71 -1.29
C ILE A 54 -6.95 6.84 -0.51
N PHE A 55 -6.86 7.08 0.79
CA PHE A 55 -8.05 7.18 1.62
C PHE A 55 -8.76 8.53 1.52
N LEU A 56 -8.03 9.63 1.28
CA LEU A 56 -8.64 10.94 1.04
C LEU A 56 -9.51 10.93 -0.22
N SER A 57 -9.13 10.18 -1.26
CA SER A 57 -9.92 10.08 -2.50
C SER A 57 -11.35 9.57 -2.26
N CYS A 58 -11.56 8.76 -1.22
CA CYS A 58 -12.87 8.26 -0.80
C CYS A 58 -13.73 9.30 -0.07
N SER A 59 -13.13 10.37 0.44
CA SER A 59 -13.79 11.33 1.34
C SER A 59 -14.37 12.57 0.65
N ILE A 60 -14.13 12.73 -0.66
CA ILE A 60 -14.40 13.98 -1.39
C ILE A 60 -15.88 14.13 -1.74
N SER A 61 -16.56 13.05 -2.12
CA SER A 61 -17.98 13.06 -2.48
C SER A 61 -18.60 11.69 -2.28
N ASN A 62 -19.82 11.63 -1.73
CA ASN A 62 -20.59 10.38 -1.65
C ASN A 62 -20.93 9.86 -3.06
N GLU A 63 -21.47 10.74 -3.91
CA GLU A 63 -21.70 10.47 -5.32
C GLU A 63 -20.35 10.26 -6.05
N ASN A 64 -20.24 9.15 -6.78
CA ASN A 64 -19.04 8.74 -7.52
C ASN A 64 -17.79 8.42 -6.68
N SER A 65 -17.91 8.28 -5.36
CA SER A 65 -16.80 7.89 -4.47
C SER A 65 -16.04 6.67 -4.95
N LEU A 66 -16.74 5.63 -5.40
CA LEU A 66 -16.13 4.40 -5.91
C LEU A 66 -15.35 4.64 -7.20
N GLU A 67 -15.90 5.41 -8.13
CA GLU A 67 -15.23 5.73 -9.41
C GLU A 67 -13.98 6.56 -9.16
N ASN A 68 -14.09 7.61 -8.34
CA ASN A 68 -12.95 8.44 -7.93
C ASN A 68 -11.85 7.62 -7.25
N PHE A 69 -12.23 6.69 -6.36
CA PHE A 69 -11.30 5.80 -5.69
C PHE A 69 -10.57 4.89 -6.69
N ILE A 70 -11.30 4.27 -7.62
CA ILE A 70 -10.73 3.39 -8.64
C ILE A 70 -9.80 4.18 -9.58
N ASP A 71 -10.21 5.36 -10.03
CA ASP A 71 -9.41 6.22 -10.91
C ASP A 71 -8.13 6.67 -10.22
N PHE A 72 -8.23 7.12 -8.95
CA PHE A 72 -7.07 7.47 -8.15
C PHE A 72 -6.10 6.28 -8.03
N LEU A 73 -6.59 5.10 -7.66
CA LEU A 73 -5.76 3.91 -7.53
C LEU A 73 -5.09 3.53 -8.86
N ASN A 74 -5.80 3.67 -9.99
CA ASN A 74 -5.22 3.39 -11.30
C ASN A 74 -4.14 4.40 -11.70
N ILE A 75 -4.37 5.68 -11.44
CA ILE A 75 -3.38 6.74 -11.67
C ILE A 75 -2.13 6.47 -10.84
N GLU A 76 -2.29 6.20 -9.54
CA GLU A 76 -1.13 5.99 -8.66
C GLU A 76 -0.38 4.70 -8.97
N LYS A 77 -1.09 3.61 -9.25
CA LYS A 77 -0.46 2.37 -9.71
C LYS A 77 0.40 2.61 -10.95
N ASN A 78 -0.14 3.31 -11.96
CA ASN A 78 0.60 3.60 -13.18
C ASN A 78 1.80 4.53 -12.92
N PHE A 79 1.64 5.51 -12.04
CA PHE A 79 2.73 6.39 -11.63
C PHE A 79 3.84 5.61 -10.91
N LEU A 80 3.50 4.78 -9.93
CA LEU A 80 4.43 3.91 -9.20
C LEU A 80 5.21 3.00 -10.13
N TYR A 81 4.53 2.32 -11.06
CA TYR A 81 5.20 1.50 -12.07
C TYR A 81 6.14 2.32 -12.97
N SER A 82 5.77 3.56 -13.34
CA SER A 82 6.66 4.45 -14.12
C SER A 82 7.93 4.85 -13.36
N LYS A 83 7.91 4.72 -12.02
CA LYS A 83 9.02 4.98 -11.11
C LYS A 83 9.74 3.70 -10.65
N ASN A 84 9.42 2.55 -11.25
CA ASN A 84 9.94 1.23 -10.90
C ASN A 84 9.61 0.78 -9.46
N TYR A 85 8.48 1.22 -8.93
CA TYR A 85 7.91 0.61 -7.73
C TYR A 85 6.96 -0.52 -8.13
N ASP A 86 7.09 -1.66 -7.47
CA ASP A 86 6.13 -2.74 -7.51
C ASP A 86 4.97 -2.42 -6.57
N PHE A 87 3.81 -2.13 -7.15
CA PHE A 87 2.55 -1.96 -6.43
C PHE A 87 1.76 -3.28 -6.43
N ASN A 88 1.61 -3.89 -5.25
CA ASN A 88 0.86 -5.11 -5.02
C ASN A 88 -0.15 -4.87 -3.90
N SER A 89 -1.41 -4.63 -4.25
CA SER A 89 -2.38 -4.21 -3.25
C SER A 89 -3.75 -4.86 -3.47
N PHE A 90 -4.49 -5.04 -2.38
CA PHE A 90 -5.88 -5.48 -2.39
C PHE A 90 -6.71 -4.47 -1.62
N PHE A 91 -7.80 -4.01 -2.21
CA PHE A 91 -8.73 -3.09 -1.56
C PHE A 91 -10.14 -3.69 -1.52
N THR A 92 -10.84 -3.39 -0.44
CA THR A 92 -12.29 -3.56 -0.35
C THR A 92 -12.91 -2.21 -0.07
N PHE A 93 -13.87 -1.83 -0.90
CA PHE A 93 -14.67 -0.63 -0.78
C PHE A 93 -16.12 -1.02 -0.55
N VAL A 94 -16.73 -0.51 0.52
CA VAL A 94 -18.11 -0.78 0.89
C VAL A 94 -18.86 0.52 1.02
N SER A 95 -20.01 0.61 0.37
CA SER A 95 -20.89 1.78 0.43
C SER A 95 -22.33 1.35 0.22
N TYR A 96 -23.28 2.23 0.52
CA TYR A 96 -24.64 2.05 0.02
C TYR A 96 -24.68 2.03 -1.51
N LYS A 97 -25.64 1.30 -2.07
CA LYS A 97 -25.98 1.50 -3.47
C LYS A 97 -26.63 2.89 -3.60
N SER A 98 -26.12 3.71 -4.53
CA SER A 98 -26.69 5.03 -4.82
C SER A 98 -28.22 4.97 -4.91
N ASN A 99 -28.88 5.80 -4.09
CA ASN A 99 -30.34 5.91 -3.98
C ASN A 99 -31.08 4.65 -3.46
N ASN A 100 -30.39 3.69 -2.84
CA ASN A 100 -31.02 2.51 -2.23
C ASN A 100 -30.32 2.08 -0.93
N TYR A 101 -30.83 2.58 0.19
CA TYR A 101 -30.33 2.31 1.55
C TYR A 101 -30.57 0.88 2.07
N ASN A 102 -31.29 0.04 1.33
CA ASN A 102 -31.49 -1.37 1.72
C ASN A 102 -30.46 -2.29 1.05
N LYS A 103 -29.51 -1.73 0.30
CA LYS A 103 -28.47 -2.49 -0.38
C LYS A 103 -27.11 -1.86 -0.17
N ILE A 104 -26.13 -2.69 0.14
CA ILE A 104 -24.73 -2.28 0.11
C ILE A 104 -24.04 -2.88 -1.09
N ASN A 105 -23.10 -2.13 -1.64
CA ASN A 105 -22.18 -2.56 -2.65
C ASN A 105 -20.83 -2.85 -1.99
N VAL A 106 -20.38 -4.09 -2.07
CA VAL A 106 -19.03 -4.51 -1.68
C VAL A 106 -18.23 -4.65 -2.97
N THR A 107 -17.22 -3.80 -3.15
CA THR A 107 -16.32 -3.83 -4.29
C THR A 107 -14.93 -4.27 -3.86
N LEU A 108 -14.43 -5.31 -4.50
CA LEU A 108 -13.09 -5.85 -4.35
C LEU A 108 -12.22 -5.39 -5.51
N ILE A 109 -10.99 -4.96 -5.22
CA ILE A 109 -10.03 -4.48 -6.21
C ILE A 109 -8.74 -5.25 -5.99
N ASN A 110 -8.32 -6.04 -6.98
CA ASN A 110 -7.08 -6.82 -6.93
C ASN A 110 -6.01 -6.21 -7.83
N TYR A 111 -4.98 -5.64 -7.23
CA TYR A 111 -3.71 -5.28 -7.88
C TYR A 111 -2.53 -6.12 -7.39
N MET A 112 -2.78 -7.22 -6.66
CA MET A 112 -1.74 -8.20 -6.35
C MET A 112 -1.22 -8.84 -7.64
N ASN A 113 0.02 -9.28 -7.62
CA ASN A 113 0.65 -9.98 -8.75
C ASN A 113 0.12 -11.40 -9.03
N LYS A 114 -0.99 -11.81 -8.39
CA LYS A 114 -1.57 -13.15 -8.51
C LYS A 114 -3.10 -13.10 -8.42
N ASP A 115 -3.72 -14.14 -8.96
CA ASP A 115 -5.13 -14.44 -8.75
C ASP A 115 -5.32 -15.08 -7.37
N PHE A 116 -6.47 -14.85 -6.74
CA PHE A 116 -6.83 -15.52 -5.49
C PHE A 116 -8.34 -15.62 -5.33
N ASN A 117 -8.78 -16.57 -4.52
CA ASN A 117 -10.17 -16.67 -4.14
C ASN A 117 -10.46 -15.71 -2.97
N VAL A 118 -11.59 -15.03 -3.07
CA VAL A 118 -12.13 -14.18 -2.00
C VAL A 118 -13.50 -14.71 -1.62
N GLU A 119 -13.69 -14.87 -0.31
CA GLU A 119 -15.02 -15.12 0.26
C GLU A 119 -15.45 -13.90 1.05
N ILE A 120 -16.68 -13.44 0.80
CA ILE A 120 -17.31 -12.31 1.48
C ILE A 120 -18.49 -12.84 2.29
N TYR A 121 -18.65 -12.41 3.53
CA TYR A 121 -19.81 -12.71 4.37
C TYR A 121 -20.28 -11.45 5.11
N ILE A 122 -21.59 -11.23 5.14
CA ILE A 122 -22.24 -10.21 5.96
C ILE A 122 -23.12 -10.97 6.96
N ASN A 123 -22.75 -10.95 8.25
CA ASN A 123 -23.49 -11.61 9.34
C ASN A 123 -23.79 -13.13 9.18
N SER A 124 -23.04 -13.84 8.33
CA SER A 124 -22.97 -15.32 8.24
C SER A 124 -24.20 -16.08 7.70
N THR A 125 -25.21 -15.42 7.10
CA THR A 125 -26.27 -16.15 6.37
C THR A 125 -25.82 -16.48 4.94
N PRO A 126 -26.20 -17.64 4.35
CA PRO A 126 -25.75 -18.02 3.01
C PRO A 126 -26.14 -17.02 1.90
N GLU A 127 -27.29 -16.36 2.03
CA GLU A 127 -27.76 -15.33 1.09
C GLU A 127 -26.93 -14.02 1.17
N GLN A 128 -26.23 -13.83 2.29
CA GLN A 128 -25.34 -12.70 2.54
C GLN A 128 -23.87 -13.11 2.42
N SER A 129 -23.60 -14.10 1.57
CA SER A 129 -22.25 -14.56 1.26
C SER A 129 -22.01 -14.63 -0.23
N ASP A 130 -20.75 -14.48 -0.63
CA ASP A 130 -20.32 -14.62 -2.01
C ASP A 130 -18.89 -15.18 -2.07
N SER A 131 -18.59 -15.95 -3.11
CA SER A 131 -17.25 -16.47 -3.34
C SER A 131 -16.86 -16.25 -4.80
N ILE A 132 -15.70 -15.64 -5.01
CA ILE A 132 -15.22 -15.28 -6.34
C ILE A 132 -13.73 -15.56 -6.47
N SER A 133 -13.32 -16.06 -7.64
CA SER A 133 -11.91 -16.07 -8.02
C SER A 133 -11.56 -14.72 -8.62
N LEU A 134 -10.87 -13.89 -7.85
CA LEU A 134 -10.55 -12.52 -8.21
C LEU A 134 -9.21 -12.49 -8.96
N GLN A 135 -9.30 -12.30 -10.28
CA GLN A 135 -8.13 -12.22 -11.15
C GLN A 135 -7.27 -10.98 -10.87
N LYS A 136 -5.98 -11.07 -11.16
CA LYS A 136 -5.03 -9.96 -11.13
C LYS A 136 -5.55 -8.80 -11.98
N ASN A 137 -5.41 -7.59 -11.46
CA ASN A 137 -5.85 -6.33 -12.08
C ASN A 137 -7.36 -6.28 -12.38
N ASN A 138 -8.16 -7.02 -11.61
CA ASN A 138 -9.61 -7.06 -11.81
C ASN A 138 -10.35 -6.43 -10.63
N ILE A 139 -11.55 -5.96 -10.92
CA ILE A 139 -12.47 -5.34 -9.98
C ILE A 139 -13.76 -6.16 -9.99
N TYR A 140 -14.27 -6.47 -8.81
CA TYR A 140 -15.51 -7.21 -8.65
C TYR A 140 -16.43 -6.49 -7.69
N SER A 141 -17.70 -6.32 -8.05
CA SER A 141 -18.70 -5.69 -7.20
C SER A 141 -19.87 -6.63 -6.98
N LYS A 142 -20.30 -6.76 -5.72
CA LYS A 142 -21.47 -7.53 -5.32
C LYS A 142 -22.39 -6.68 -4.46
N LEU A 143 -23.69 -6.74 -4.79
CA LEU A 143 -24.73 -6.14 -3.98
C LEU A 143 -25.25 -7.15 -2.96
N PHE A 144 -25.42 -6.69 -1.73
CA PHE A 144 -26.06 -7.43 -0.66
C PHE A 144 -27.26 -6.66 -0.13
N ASP A 145 -28.35 -7.38 0.10
CA ASP A 145 -29.51 -6.85 0.79
C ASP A 145 -29.22 -6.74 2.30
N ILE A 146 -29.53 -5.57 2.86
CA ILE A 146 -29.38 -5.26 4.28
C ILE A 146 -30.61 -4.52 4.82
N ASP A 147 -30.79 -4.64 6.12
CA ASP A 147 -31.65 -3.79 6.95
C ASP A 147 -30.78 -2.67 7.57
N PRO A 148 -30.99 -1.39 7.23
CA PRO A 148 -30.14 -0.27 7.67
C PRO A 148 -30.22 0.00 9.18
N GLU A 149 -31.24 -0.52 9.88
CA GLU A 149 -31.37 -0.37 11.33
C GLU A 149 -30.52 -1.38 12.13
N LYS A 150 -29.80 -2.28 11.43
CA LYS A 150 -28.97 -3.33 12.05
C LYS A 150 -27.48 -3.05 11.88
N ASP A 151 -26.70 -3.65 12.78
CA ASP A 151 -25.25 -3.68 12.69
C ASP A 151 -24.80 -4.98 12.02
N TYR A 152 -23.74 -4.88 11.21
CA TYR A 152 -23.21 -5.99 10.44
C TYR A 152 -21.72 -6.20 10.70
N ILE A 153 -21.28 -7.44 10.58
CA ILE A 153 -19.86 -7.80 10.48
C ILE A 153 -19.64 -8.26 9.04
N LEU A 154 -18.80 -7.53 8.31
CA LEU A 154 -18.26 -7.95 7.03
C LEU A 154 -17.00 -8.76 7.28
N THR A 155 -17.03 -10.03 6.90
CA THR A 155 -15.88 -10.91 6.88
C THR A 155 -15.40 -11.06 5.46
N ILE A 156 -14.10 -10.82 5.23
CA ILE A 156 -13.44 -11.00 3.94
C ILE A 156 -12.30 -11.98 4.17
N LYS A 157 -12.35 -13.12 3.46
CA LYS A 157 -11.29 -14.12 3.50
C LYS A 157 -10.51 -14.06 2.20
N TYR A 158 -9.30 -13.53 2.26
CA TYR A 158 -8.37 -13.47 1.14
C TYR A 158 -6.94 -13.63 1.72
N LEU A 159 -6.31 -14.79 1.51
CA LEU A 159 -5.07 -15.22 2.20
C LEU A 159 -5.19 -15.38 3.73
N GLU A 160 -5.66 -14.34 4.42
CA GLU A 160 -6.01 -14.29 5.83
C GLU A 160 -7.47 -13.83 5.99
N GLU A 161 -8.06 -14.12 7.14
CA GLU A 161 -9.41 -13.63 7.47
C GLU A 161 -9.31 -12.20 8.01
N PHE A 162 -10.12 -11.31 7.44
CA PHE A 162 -10.29 -9.94 7.89
C PHE A 162 -11.75 -9.70 8.25
N ASN A 163 -11.99 -9.05 9.40
CA ASN A 163 -13.31 -8.76 9.91
C ASN A 163 -13.45 -7.25 10.15
N MET A 164 -14.53 -6.66 9.64
CA MET A 164 -14.85 -5.25 9.85
C MET A 164 -16.29 -5.12 10.34
N SER A 165 -16.48 -4.41 11.44
CA SER A 165 -17.82 -4.00 11.90
C SER A 165 -18.30 -2.83 11.04
N ILE A 166 -19.52 -2.95 10.53
CA ILE A 166 -20.15 -1.99 9.64
C ILE A 166 -21.49 -1.59 10.26
N SER A 167 -21.69 -0.29 10.46
CA SER A 167 -22.94 0.28 10.94
C SER A 167 -23.41 1.38 10.00
N PHE A 168 -24.70 1.32 9.69
CA PHE A 168 -25.33 2.07 8.61
C PHE A 168 -26.48 2.97 9.12
N LYS A 169 -26.64 3.03 10.45
CA LYS A 169 -27.83 3.57 11.14
C LYS A 169 -28.09 5.06 10.95
N GLU A 170 -27.08 5.90 10.73
CA GLU A 170 -27.25 7.35 10.89
C GLU A 170 -26.68 8.23 9.77
N ASN A 171 -25.95 7.70 8.78
CA ASN A 171 -25.36 8.51 7.70
C ASN A 171 -25.08 7.67 6.45
N ASP A 172 -24.89 8.34 5.32
CA ASP A 172 -24.19 7.74 4.18
C ASP A 172 -22.76 7.40 4.62
N ALA A 173 -22.36 6.14 4.48
CA ALA A 173 -21.09 5.67 4.99
C ALA A 173 -20.30 4.90 3.93
N ILE A 174 -19.00 5.18 3.87
CA ILE A 174 -18.03 4.46 3.06
C ILE A 174 -17.03 3.80 3.99
N PHE A 175 -16.82 2.51 3.79
CA PHE A 175 -15.83 1.72 4.51
C PHE A 175 -14.79 1.22 3.52
N VAL A 176 -13.52 1.45 3.83
CA VAL A 176 -12.41 1.01 2.99
C VAL A 176 -11.44 0.21 3.83
N PHE A 177 -11.08 -0.95 3.30
CA PHE A 177 -9.96 -1.75 3.76
C PHE A 177 -8.91 -1.83 2.64
N GLY A 178 -7.63 -1.73 3.00
CA GLY A 178 -6.52 -1.87 2.08
C GLY A 178 -5.40 -2.72 2.68
N ASP A 179 -4.97 -3.75 1.95
CA ASP A 179 -3.72 -4.48 2.15
C ASP A 179 -2.75 -3.99 1.08
N ILE A 180 -1.78 -3.17 1.49
CA ILE A 180 -0.91 -2.41 0.61
C ILE A 180 0.51 -2.95 0.73
N ASN A 181 1.08 -3.36 -0.40
CA ASN A 181 2.50 -3.67 -0.51
C ASN A 181 3.12 -2.85 -1.65
N ILE A 182 4.02 -1.93 -1.30
CA ILE A 182 4.79 -1.11 -2.23
C ILE A 182 6.26 -1.41 -2.02
N SER A 183 6.94 -1.85 -3.08
CA SER A 183 8.36 -2.18 -3.00
C SER A 183 9.18 -1.57 -4.14
N SER A 184 10.44 -1.30 -3.86
CA SER A 184 11.47 -0.84 -4.79
C SER A 184 12.79 -1.58 -4.47
N GLU A 185 13.89 -1.18 -5.12
CA GLU A 185 15.24 -1.63 -4.74
C GLU A 185 15.61 -1.22 -3.30
N ASN A 186 15.06 -0.10 -2.80
CA ASN A 186 15.48 0.50 -1.54
C ASN A 186 14.49 0.28 -0.39
N ILE A 187 13.21 0.05 -0.68
CA ILE A 187 12.17 -0.07 0.34
C ILE A 187 11.21 -1.23 0.05
N ASN A 188 10.72 -1.86 1.12
CA ASN A 188 9.59 -2.78 1.07
C ASN A 188 8.61 -2.36 2.16
N TYR A 189 7.55 -1.67 1.76
CA TYR A 189 6.51 -1.16 2.64
C TYR A 189 5.30 -2.08 2.55
N ILE A 190 4.85 -2.57 3.71
CA ILE A 190 3.68 -3.45 3.83
C ILE A 190 2.82 -2.90 4.96
N ASP A 191 1.55 -2.62 4.69
CA ASP A 191 0.61 -2.17 5.71
C ASP A 191 -0.82 -2.65 5.42
N LYS A 192 -1.59 -2.84 6.48
CA LYS A 192 -3.01 -3.20 6.44
C LYS A 192 -3.81 -2.14 7.16
N LEU A 193 -4.66 -1.45 6.41
CA LEU A 193 -5.31 -0.22 6.85
C LEU A 193 -6.81 -0.29 6.65
N GLN A 194 -7.55 0.36 7.53
CA GLN A 194 -8.99 0.51 7.43
C GLN A 194 -9.43 1.92 7.81
N LYS A 195 -10.39 2.47 7.08
CA LYS A 195 -11.02 3.76 7.40
C LYS A 195 -12.51 3.74 7.06
N THR A 196 -13.25 4.53 7.83
CA THR A 196 -14.68 4.77 7.64
C THR A 196 -14.91 6.27 7.47
N TYR A 197 -15.74 6.63 6.50
CA TYR A 197 -16.17 7.98 6.21
C TYR A 197 -17.67 8.07 6.35
N TYR A 198 -18.16 9.11 7.03
CA TYR A 198 -19.57 9.41 7.17
C TYR A 198 -19.86 10.74 6.49
N PHE A 199 -20.92 10.78 5.68
CA PHE A 199 -21.39 11.96 4.97
C PHE A 199 -22.73 12.41 5.54
N THR A 200 -22.88 13.71 5.72
CA THR A 200 -24.08 14.39 6.22
C THR A 200 -24.86 15.04 5.10
#